data_AF-A0A2N1QM06-F1
#
_entry.id   AF-A0A2N1QM06-F1
#
_cell.length_a   1.000
_cell.length_b   1.000
_cell.length_c   1.000
_cell.angle_alpha   90.00
_cell.angle_beta   90.00
_cell.angle_gamma   90.00
#
_symmetry.space_group_name_H-M   'P 1'
#
loop_
_entity.id
_entity.type
_entity.pdbx_description
1 polymer ?
#
loop_
_entity_poly.entity_id
_entity_poly.type
_entity_poly.pdbx_seq_one_letter_code
_entity_poly.pdbx_strand_id
1 'polypeptide(L)'
;MSLVLYNDLTRTKEPFVPLKEGHVGFYSCGPTVYDFFHIGNARPFIVFDVLRRYLEYSGYKVTFVQNFTDIEDKMINRANQEGITVKQLADRFIEEYYKDADALGIRRATYNPKATEHIPEIIALIEKLVEKGHAYAADGDVFFDVGSFPSYGVLAKQSLEELQSGARVEINERKRHPLDFSLWKAKKEGEPSWPSPWGEGRPGWHIECSAMSMKYLGETLDIHSGGTDLTFPHHENEVAQAEAATGKPFVRYWIHNGYLLIDKEKMSKSLGNFLTARAALQKYPAKAIRLFMLSAHYRSPINFSEESLSQSLGAVERLENCWSDLEHARKNRKTT
;
A
#
# COMPACT_ATOMS: atom_id res chain seq x y z
N MET A 1 18.32 -22.58 -3.30
CA MET A 1 18.40 -21.92 -1.98
C MET A 1 17.01 -21.42 -1.62
N SER A 2 16.59 -21.54 -0.37
CA SER A 2 15.28 -21.02 0.08
C SER A 2 15.27 -19.49 0.05
N LEU A 3 14.16 -18.88 -0.37
CA LEU A 3 13.95 -17.43 -0.31
C LEU A 3 14.04 -16.96 1.15
N VAL A 4 14.70 -15.82 1.38
CA VAL A 4 14.83 -15.18 2.69
C VAL A 4 14.32 -13.75 2.59
N LEU A 5 13.41 -13.37 3.46
CA LEU A 5 12.79 -12.04 3.50
C LEU A 5 13.15 -11.34 4.79
N TYR A 6 13.36 -10.02 4.73
CA TYR A 6 13.44 -9.24 5.95
C TYR A 6 12.04 -8.95 6.45
N ASN A 7 11.73 -9.37 7.68
CA ASN A 7 10.44 -9.17 8.30
C ASN A 7 10.50 -7.93 9.20
N ASP A 8 9.72 -6.90 8.89
CA ASP A 8 9.72 -5.66 9.68
C ASP A 8 9.19 -5.87 11.10
N LEU A 9 8.37 -6.91 11.34
CA LEU A 9 7.89 -7.26 12.67
C LEU A 9 9.04 -7.71 13.58
N THR A 10 9.87 -8.65 13.10
CA THR A 10 10.98 -9.22 13.91
C THR A 10 12.29 -8.45 13.75
N ARG A 11 12.42 -7.66 12.69
CA ARG A 11 13.63 -6.94 12.25
C ARG A 11 14.79 -7.87 11.88
N THR A 12 14.49 -9.07 11.41
CA THR A 12 15.49 -10.04 10.99
C THR A 12 15.21 -10.59 9.59
N LYS A 13 16.23 -11.21 9.00
CA LYS A 13 16.08 -11.96 7.75
C LYS A 13 15.64 -13.38 8.09
N GLU A 14 14.50 -13.79 7.59
CA GLU A 14 13.86 -15.06 7.90
C GLU A 14 13.66 -15.88 6.64
N PRO A 15 13.87 -17.21 6.68
CA PRO A 15 13.43 -18.09 5.60
C PRO A 15 11.93 -17.89 5.34
N PHE A 16 11.56 -17.68 4.08
CA PHE A 16 10.17 -17.58 3.67
C PHE A 16 9.53 -18.97 3.65
N VAL A 17 8.49 -19.15 4.46
CA VAL A 17 7.68 -20.36 4.52
C VAL A 17 6.22 -19.94 4.40
N PRO A 18 5.49 -20.32 3.35
CA PRO A 18 4.09 -19.95 3.21
C PRO A 18 3.18 -20.65 4.23
N LEU A 19 1.99 -20.12 4.45
CA LEU A 19 0.93 -20.67 5.29
C LEU A 19 0.37 -21.94 4.67
N LYS A 20 0.29 -21.98 3.34
CA LYS A 20 -0.11 -23.15 2.56
C LYS A 20 1.00 -23.50 1.57
N GLU A 21 1.45 -24.74 1.58
CA GLU A 21 2.50 -25.20 0.68
C GLU A 21 2.18 -24.88 -0.79
N GLY A 22 3.17 -24.33 -1.50
CA GLY A 22 3.07 -23.92 -2.90
C GLY A 22 2.17 -22.72 -3.19
N HIS A 23 1.54 -22.09 -2.19
CA HIS A 23 0.64 -20.95 -2.37
C HIS A 23 1.08 -19.75 -1.52
N VAL A 24 0.94 -18.54 -2.06
CA VAL A 24 1.28 -17.31 -1.34
C VAL A 24 0.12 -16.32 -1.42
N GLY A 25 -0.46 -15.98 -0.29
CA GLY A 25 -1.39 -14.86 -0.13
C GLY A 25 -0.65 -13.56 0.13
N PHE A 26 -0.62 -12.67 -0.85
CA PHE A 26 0.17 -11.45 -0.80
C PHE A 26 -0.72 -10.21 -0.98
N TYR A 27 -0.86 -9.41 0.07
CA TYR A 27 -1.53 -8.11 0.03
C TYR A 27 -0.51 -6.97 -0.06
N SER A 28 -0.77 -5.97 -0.90
CA SER A 28 -0.01 -4.72 -0.94
C SER A 28 -0.95 -3.54 -0.95
N CYS A 29 -0.79 -2.60 -0.02
CA CYS A 29 -1.62 -1.38 -0.03
C CYS A 29 -1.45 -0.64 -1.37
N GLY A 30 -2.59 -0.31 -1.99
CA GLY A 30 -2.65 0.40 -3.26
C GLY A 30 -2.87 1.90 -3.09
N PRO A 31 -3.16 2.61 -4.19
CA PRO A 31 -3.28 4.07 -4.17
C PRO A 31 -4.65 4.54 -3.69
N THR A 32 -4.69 5.75 -3.12
CA THR A 32 -5.90 6.57 -3.04
C THR A 32 -6.13 7.23 -4.40
N VAL A 33 -7.27 6.95 -5.04
CA VAL A 33 -7.51 7.29 -6.46
C VAL A 33 -8.13 8.68 -6.64
N TYR A 34 -7.41 9.71 -6.17
CA TYR A 34 -7.83 11.12 -6.27
C TYR A 34 -7.00 11.97 -7.25
N ASP A 35 -5.86 11.44 -7.72
CA ASP A 35 -4.95 12.09 -8.66
C ASP A 35 -4.02 11.06 -9.33
N PHE A 36 -3.21 11.50 -10.30
CA PHE A 36 -2.12 10.71 -10.86
C PHE A 36 -1.09 10.34 -9.79
N PHE A 37 -0.67 9.07 -9.78
CA PHE A 37 0.35 8.62 -8.85
C PHE A 37 1.73 9.16 -9.25
N HIS A 38 2.55 9.47 -8.24
CA HIS A 38 3.90 9.97 -8.46
C HIS A 38 4.94 8.86 -8.48
N ILE A 39 6.15 9.17 -8.93
CA ILE A 39 7.25 8.19 -8.99
C ILE A 39 7.58 7.57 -7.62
N GLY A 40 7.23 8.28 -6.52
CA GLY A 40 7.32 7.76 -5.16
C GLY A 40 6.34 6.62 -4.89
N ASN A 41 5.09 6.71 -5.38
CA ASN A 41 4.14 5.58 -5.35
C ASN A 41 4.52 4.49 -6.36
N ALA A 42 5.10 4.87 -7.51
CA ALA A 42 5.53 3.90 -8.51
C ALA A 42 6.57 2.91 -7.96
N ARG A 43 7.42 3.35 -7.03
CA ARG A 43 8.46 2.51 -6.42
C ARG A 43 7.89 1.27 -5.71
N PRO A 44 6.99 1.37 -4.71
CA PRO A 44 6.35 0.18 -4.12
C PRO A 44 5.69 -0.70 -5.17
N PHE A 45 4.97 -0.11 -6.14
CA PHE A 45 4.28 -0.89 -7.16
C PHE A 45 5.25 -1.72 -8.03
N ILE A 46 6.40 -1.15 -8.40
CA ILE A 46 7.45 -1.85 -9.15
C ILE A 46 8.15 -2.89 -8.26
N VAL A 47 8.54 -2.52 -7.04
CA VAL A 47 9.26 -3.42 -6.12
C VAL A 47 8.43 -4.67 -5.81
N PHE A 48 7.15 -4.51 -5.48
CA PHE A 48 6.30 -5.64 -5.11
C PHE A 48 5.81 -6.42 -6.32
N ASP A 49 5.74 -5.80 -7.52
CA ASP A 49 5.63 -6.53 -8.78
C ASP A 49 6.85 -7.44 -9.02
N VAL A 50 8.07 -6.97 -8.75
CA VAL A 50 9.28 -7.81 -8.84
C VAL A 50 9.27 -8.94 -7.82
N LEU A 51 8.90 -8.67 -6.57
CA LEU A 51 8.80 -9.72 -5.54
C LEU A 51 7.77 -10.79 -5.93
N ARG A 52 6.57 -10.39 -6.38
CA ARG A 52 5.56 -11.31 -6.88
C ARG A 52 6.11 -12.16 -8.05
N ARG A 53 6.72 -11.52 -9.04
CA ARG A 53 7.29 -12.24 -10.21
C ARG A 53 8.36 -13.24 -9.80
N TYR A 54 9.17 -12.91 -8.79
CA TYR A 54 10.18 -13.82 -8.26
C TYR A 54 9.56 -15.01 -7.52
N LEU A 55 8.50 -14.80 -6.75
CA LEU A 55 7.73 -15.88 -6.10
C LEU A 55 7.12 -16.82 -7.14
N GLU A 56 6.48 -16.27 -8.18
CA GLU A 56 5.93 -17.05 -9.30
C GLU A 56 7.03 -17.82 -10.05
N TYR A 57 8.16 -17.17 -10.35
CA TYR A 57 9.33 -17.82 -10.96
C TYR A 57 9.88 -18.96 -10.10
N SER A 58 9.81 -18.81 -8.77
CA SER A 58 10.24 -19.82 -7.81
C SER A 58 9.25 -20.99 -7.65
N GLY A 59 8.16 -21.01 -8.43
CA GLY A 59 7.18 -22.09 -8.47
C GLY A 59 5.96 -21.91 -7.56
N TYR A 60 5.82 -20.77 -6.89
CA TYR A 60 4.63 -20.50 -6.07
C TYR A 60 3.43 -20.05 -6.92
N LYS A 61 2.24 -20.49 -6.54
CA LYS A 61 0.99 -19.86 -6.98
C LYS A 61 0.68 -18.66 -6.09
N VAL A 62 0.77 -17.45 -6.63
CA VAL A 62 0.56 -16.22 -5.86
C VAL A 62 -0.84 -15.67 -6.08
N THR A 63 -1.59 -15.46 -5.01
CA THR A 63 -2.79 -14.60 -5.00
C THR A 63 -2.35 -13.22 -4.54
N PHE A 64 -2.20 -12.29 -5.50
CA PHE A 64 -1.76 -10.93 -5.22
C PHE A 64 -2.97 -9.99 -5.18
N VAL A 65 -3.15 -9.30 -4.05
CA VAL A 65 -4.26 -8.36 -3.82
C VAL A 65 -3.69 -6.97 -3.62
N GLN A 66 -4.22 -5.99 -4.34
CA GLN A 66 -3.87 -4.58 -4.15
C GLN A 66 -5.14 -3.74 -4.24
N ASN A 67 -5.55 -3.11 -3.14
CA ASN A 67 -6.79 -2.35 -3.11
C ASN A 67 -6.70 -1.03 -3.89
N PHE A 68 -7.86 -0.43 -4.14
CA PHE A 68 -7.99 0.99 -4.39
C PHE A 68 -8.74 1.62 -3.21
N THR A 69 -8.15 2.61 -2.57
CA THR A 69 -8.89 3.47 -1.65
C THR A 69 -9.66 4.47 -2.50
N ASP A 70 -10.95 4.19 -2.68
CA ASP A 70 -11.87 4.95 -3.53
C ASP A 70 -12.87 5.80 -2.74
N ILE A 71 -12.65 5.92 -1.42
CA ILE A 71 -13.34 6.85 -0.53
C ILE A 71 -12.38 7.36 0.55
N GLU A 72 -12.13 8.66 0.60
CA GLU A 72 -11.25 9.30 1.59
C GLU A 72 -11.53 10.80 1.64
N ASP A 73 -11.12 11.49 2.70
CA ASP A 73 -11.35 12.93 2.90
C ASP A 73 -10.77 13.76 1.73
N LYS A 74 -9.59 13.41 1.21
CA LYS A 74 -8.99 14.07 0.03
C LYS A 74 -9.81 13.86 -1.24
N MET A 75 -10.40 12.68 -1.41
CA MET A 75 -11.24 12.38 -2.56
C MET A 75 -12.53 13.18 -2.52
N ILE A 76 -13.19 13.24 -1.35
CA ILE A 76 -14.39 14.04 -1.13
C ILE A 76 -14.11 15.51 -1.45
N ASN A 77 -13.04 16.06 -0.86
CA ASN A 77 -12.65 17.46 -1.09
C ASN A 77 -12.38 17.74 -2.58
N ARG A 78 -11.67 16.84 -3.26
CA ARG A 78 -11.37 16.99 -4.69
C ARG A 78 -12.61 16.87 -5.56
N ALA A 79 -13.49 15.92 -5.28
CA ALA A 79 -14.74 15.71 -6.01
C ALA A 79 -15.65 16.94 -5.89
N ASN A 80 -15.76 17.51 -4.68
CA ASN A 80 -16.51 18.75 -4.43
C ASN A 80 -15.92 19.95 -5.19
N GLN A 81 -14.59 20.09 -5.22
CA GLN A 81 -13.92 21.14 -6.01
C GLN A 81 -14.17 21.02 -7.52
N GLU A 82 -14.31 19.80 -8.04
CA GLU A 82 -14.58 19.55 -9.46
C GLU A 82 -16.08 19.50 -9.79
N GLY A 83 -16.97 19.55 -8.81
CA GLY A 83 -18.42 19.42 -9.01
C GLY A 83 -18.84 18.03 -9.52
N ILE A 84 -18.10 16.98 -9.17
CA ILE A 84 -18.39 15.58 -9.54
C ILE A 84 -18.57 14.69 -8.31
N THR A 85 -19.08 13.48 -8.49
CA THR A 85 -19.16 12.49 -7.41
C THR A 85 -17.79 11.85 -7.11
N VAL A 86 -17.60 11.39 -5.87
CA VAL A 86 -16.41 10.62 -5.48
C VAL A 86 -16.22 9.38 -6.35
N LYS A 87 -17.31 8.72 -6.74
CA LYS A 87 -17.28 7.57 -7.65
C LYS A 87 -16.75 7.94 -9.04
N GLN A 88 -17.22 9.06 -9.62
CA GLN A 88 -16.71 9.54 -10.91
C GLN A 88 -15.22 9.88 -10.84
N LEU A 89 -14.77 10.50 -9.74
CA LEU A 89 -13.36 10.78 -9.49
C LEU A 89 -12.54 9.49 -9.42
N ALA A 90 -13.02 8.52 -8.64
CA ALA A 90 -12.38 7.22 -8.46
C ALA A 90 -12.25 6.45 -9.77
N ASP A 91 -13.36 6.30 -10.51
CA ASP A 91 -13.38 5.54 -11.76
C ASP A 91 -12.42 6.16 -12.79
N ARG A 92 -12.38 7.50 -12.88
CA ARG A 92 -11.40 8.22 -13.72
C ARG A 92 -9.97 7.87 -13.33
N PHE A 93 -9.59 8.03 -12.06
CA PHE A 93 -8.21 7.83 -11.65
C PHE A 93 -7.78 6.37 -11.53
N ILE A 94 -8.73 5.43 -11.41
CA ILE A 94 -8.45 3.99 -11.58
C ILE A 94 -8.07 3.71 -13.04
N GLU A 95 -8.80 4.27 -14.00
CA GLU A 95 -8.45 4.14 -15.42
C GLU A 95 -7.07 4.75 -15.72
N GLU A 96 -6.80 5.94 -15.19
CA GLU A 96 -5.50 6.60 -15.34
C GLU A 96 -4.36 5.86 -14.64
N TYR A 97 -4.59 5.32 -13.44
CA TYR A 97 -3.64 4.45 -12.74
C TYR A 97 -3.24 3.28 -13.63
N TYR A 98 -4.22 2.64 -14.27
CA TYR A 98 -3.96 1.48 -15.10
C TYR A 98 -3.17 1.81 -16.37
N LYS A 99 -3.44 2.95 -17.02
CA LYS A 99 -2.64 3.43 -18.16
C LYS A 99 -1.17 3.60 -17.76
N ASP A 100 -0.91 4.25 -16.64
CA ASP A 100 0.45 4.53 -16.18
C ASP A 100 1.15 3.28 -15.64
N ALA A 101 0.43 2.41 -14.92
CA ALA A 101 0.96 1.17 -14.36
C ALA A 101 1.33 0.16 -15.47
N ASP A 102 0.48 0.03 -16.50
CA ASP A 102 0.74 -0.82 -17.66
C ASP A 102 1.93 -0.28 -18.47
N ALA A 103 2.00 1.04 -18.68
CA ALA A 103 3.13 1.67 -19.34
C ALA A 103 4.46 1.44 -18.58
N LEU A 104 4.40 1.37 -17.24
CA LEU A 104 5.52 0.96 -16.39
C LEU A 104 5.74 -0.56 -16.36
N GLY A 105 4.94 -1.38 -17.05
CA GLY A 105 5.08 -2.84 -17.09
C GLY A 105 4.75 -3.54 -15.77
N ILE A 106 3.97 -2.91 -14.89
CA ILE A 106 3.46 -3.52 -13.65
C ILE A 106 2.33 -4.48 -14.06
N ARG A 107 2.36 -5.77 -13.66
CA ARG A 107 1.21 -6.65 -14.01
C ARG A 107 0.04 -6.34 -13.07
N ARG A 108 -1.19 -6.45 -13.59
CA ARG A 108 -2.42 -6.33 -12.80
C ARG A 108 -2.43 -7.30 -11.62
N ALA A 109 -3.08 -6.91 -10.53
CA ALA A 109 -3.24 -7.79 -9.38
C ALA A 109 -4.22 -8.93 -9.70
N THR A 110 -4.19 -10.00 -8.90
CA THR A 110 -5.23 -11.04 -8.96
C THR A 110 -6.59 -10.44 -8.59
N TYR A 111 -6.60 -9.56 -7.59
CA TYR A 111 -7.78 -8.79 -7.19
C TYR A 111 -7.39 -7.33 -6.89
N ASN A 112 -8.22 -6.40 -7.35
CA ASN A 112 -8.11 -4.98 -7.04
C ASN A 112 -9.39 -4.47 -6.34
N PRO A 113 -9.62 -4.84 -5.07
CA PRO A 113 -10.85 -4.49 -4.37
C PRO A 113 -10.95 -2.98 -4.10
N LYS A 114 -12.16 -2.45 -4.18
CA LYS A 114 -12.49 -1.06 -3.82
C LYS A 114 -13.11 -1.03 -2.43
N ALA A 115 -12.75 -0.04 -1.60
CA ALA A 115 -13.33 0.11 -0.26
C ALA A 115 -14.85 0.27 -0.31
N THR A 116 -15.39 1.02 -1.28
CA THR A 116 -16.84 1.23 -1.43
C THR A 116 -17.63 -0.04 -1.80
N GLU A 117 -16.96 -1.07 -2.31
CA GLU A 117 -17.55 -2.37 -2.66
C GLU A 117 -17.45 -3.39 -1.51
N HIS A 118 -16.87 -3.00 -0.37
CA HIS A 118 -16.56 -3.87 0.77
C HIS A 118 -17.15 -3.37 2.10
N ILE A 119 -18.15 -2.50 2.02
CA ILE A 119 -18.82 -1.94 3.20
C ILE A 119 -19.41 -3.02 4.13
N PRO A 120 -20.04 -4.10 3.63
CA PRO A 120 -20.55 -5.16 4.51
C PRO A 120 -19.44 -5.83 5.33
N GLU A 121 -18.29 -6.14 4.72
CA GLU A 121 -17.17 -6.76 5.44
C GLU A 121 -16.52 -5.80 6.43
N ILE A 122 -16.46 -4.51 6.10
CA ILE A 122 -15.97 -3.48 7.01
C ILE A 122 -16.89 -3.37 8.22
N ILE A 123 -18.20 -3.23 8.02
CA ILE A 123 -19.17 -3.13 9.12
C ILE A 123 -19.07 -4.37 10.02
N ALA A 124 -19.05 -5.58 9.43
CA ALA A 124 -18.93 -6.82 10.20
C ALA A 124 -17.64 -6.90 11.04
N LEU A 125 -16.52 -6.39 10.51
CA LEU A 125 -15.27 -6.33 11.27
C LEU A 125 -15.36 -5.33 12.44
N ILE A 126 -16.00 -4.18 12.23
CA ILE A 126 -16.20 -3.19 13.29
C ILE A 126 -17.16 -3.72 14.36
N GLU A 127 -18.26 -4.39 13.98
CA GLU A 127 -19.17 -5.03 14.94
C GLU A 127 -18.43 -6.04 15.82
N LYS A 128 -17.58 -6.88 15.22
CA LYS A 128 -16.76 -7.86 15.96
C LYS A 128 -15.77 -7.18 16.92
N LEU A 129 -15.18 -6.04 16.53
CA LEU A 129 -14.30 -5.26 17.40
C LEU A 129 -15.07 -4.64 18.58
N VAL A 130 -16.27 -4.12 18.33
CA VAL A 130 -17.15 -3.59 19.39
C VAL A 130 -17.58 -4.69 20.35
N GLU A 131 -18.02 -5.84 19.84
CA GLU A 131 -18.44 -7.00 20.64
C GLU A 131 -17.32 -7.49 21.57
N LYS A 132 -16.07 -7.46 21.09
CA LYS A 132 -14.89 -7.86 21.85
C LYS A 132 -14.34 -6.78 22.79
N GLY A 133 -14.94 -5.59 22.82
CA GLY A 133 -14.51 -4.49 23.67
C GLY A 133 -13.25 -3.75 23.18
N HIS A 134 -12.91 -3.89 21.88
CA HIS A 134 -11.78 -3.19 21.25
C HIS A 134 -12.17 -1.93 20.47
N ALA A 135 -13.47 -1.64 20.38
CA ALA A 135 -13.99 -0.46 19.74
C ALA A 135 -15.19 0.10 20.51
N TYR A 136 -15.43 1.40 20.37
CA TYR A 136 -16.57 2.09 20.98
C TYR A 136 -17.16 3.13 20.04
N ALA A 137 -18.48 3.29 20.11
CA ALA A 137 -19.19 4.33 19.39
C ALA A 137 -19.22 5.64 20.19
N ALA A 138 -19.14 6.77 19.49
CA ALA A 138 -19.30 8.12 20.05
C ALA A 138 -19.88 9.04 18.96
N ASP A 139 -21.11 9.53 19.18
CA ASP A 139 -21.81 10.46 18.27
C ASP A 139 -21.85 10.00 16.79
N GLY A 140 -22.09 8.70 16.58
CA GLY A 140 -22.14 8.07 15.25
C GLY A 140 -20.78 7.70 14.65
N ASP A 141 -19.67 8.22 15.19
CA ASP A 141 -18.34 7.69 14.91
C ASP A 141 -18.13 6.38 15.67
N VAL A 142 -17.24 5.53 15.16
CA VAL A 142 -16.70 4.37 15.91
C VAL A 142 -15.19 4.47 15.91
N PHE A 143 -14.60 4.38 17.10
CA PHE A 143 -13.16 4.43 17.30
C PHE A 143 -12.63 3.08 17.78
N PHE A 144 -11.42 2.75 17.37
CA PHE A 144 -10.64 1.68 17.99
C PHE A 144 -10.04 2.20 19.30
N ASP A 145 -10.19 1.44 20.38
CA ASP A 145 -9.59 1.74 21.68
C ASP A 145 -8.17 1.16 21.71
N VAL A 146 -7.15 1.99 21.52
CA VAL A 146 -5.76 1.49 21.50
C VAL A 146 -5.34 0.95 22.87
N GLY A 147 -5.94 1.43 23.96
CA GLY A 147 -5.65 0.96 25.32
C GLY A 147 -6.15 -0.47 25.55
N SER A 148 -7.14 -0.92 24.77
CA SER A 148 -7.66 -2.28 24.81
C SER A 148 -6.75 -3.33 24.15
N PHE A 149 -5.72 -2.91 23.40
CA PHE A 149 -4.81 -3.80 22.66
C PHE A 149 -3.37 -3.63 23.13
N PRO A 150 -2.89 -4.43 24.11
CA PRO A 150 -1.59 -4.23 24.77
C PRO A 150 -0.37 -4.30 23.84
N SER A 151 -0.49 -4.95 22.69
CA SER A 151 0.57 -5.11 21.68
C SER A 151 0.63 -3.98 20.65
N TYR A 152 -0.18 -2.92 20.80
CA TYR A 152 -0.17 -1.78 19.88
C TYR A 152 1.22 -1.09 19.85
N GLY A 153 1.75 -0.89 18.66
CA GLY A 153 3.07 -0.29 18.41
C GLY A 153 4.18 -1.30 18.10
N VAL A 154 3.87 -2.61 18.06
CA VAL A 154 4.85 -3.68 17.88
C VAL A 154 5.52 -3.65 16.50
N LEU A 155 4.79 -3.30 15.43
CA LEU A 155 5.34 -3.25 14.08
C LEU A 155 6.21 -1.99 13.89
N ALA A 156 5.72 -0.85 14.37
CA ALA A 156 6.43 0.42 14.40
C ALA A 156 7.65 0.40 15.34
N LYS A 157 7.65 -0.51 16.33
CA LYS A 157 8.58 -0.54 17.48
C LYS A 157 8.62 0.78 18.24
N GLN A 158 7.44 1.34 18.47
CA GLN A 158 7.27 2.54 19.27
C GLN A 158 6.27 2.23 20.39
N SER A 159 6.63 2.59 21.61
CA SER A 159 5.70 2.54 22.73
C SER A 159 4.58 3.57 22.55
N LEU A 160 3.43 3.35 23.20
CA LEU A 160 2.33 4.31 23.21
C LEU A 160 2.77 5.70 23.71
N GLU A 161 3.69 5.75 24.69
CA GLU A 161 4.25 6.98 25.23
C GLU A 161 5.09 7.75 24.20
N GLU A 162 5.96 7.05 23.47
CA GLU A 162 6.75 7.64 22.38
C GLU A 162 5.85 8.18 21.27
N LEU A 163 4.82 7.41 20.90
CA LEU A 163 3.83 7.81 19.89
C LEU A 163 3.04 9.06 20.31
N GLN A 164 2.59 9.12 21.57
CA GLN A 164 1.90 10.29 22.11
C GLN A 164 2.79 11.53 22.15
N SER A 165 4.05 11.39 22.58
CA SER A 165 4.98 12.52 22.70
C SER A 165 5.35 13.15 21.35
N GLY A 166 5.38 12.35 20.29
CA GLY A 166 5.71 12.78 18.93
C GLY A 166 4.52 13.30 18.12
N ALA A 167 3.29 12.93 18.52
CA ALA A 167 2.10 13.31 17.79
C ALA A 167 1.60 14.70 18.24
N ARG A 168 1.59 15.67 17.32
CA ARG A 168 0.75 16.88 17.45
C ARG A 168 -0.71 16.47 17.28
N VAL A 169 -1.28 15.81 18.28
CA VAL A 169 -2.68 15.35 18.22
C VAL A 169 -3.59 16.54 18.52
N GLU A 170 -4.41 16.94 17.55
CA GLU A 170 -5.56 17.81 17.85
C GLU A 170 -6.47 17.09 18.83
N ILE A 171 -6.81 17.76 19.93
CA ILE A 171 -7.69 17.21 20.96
C ILE A 171 -9.05 16.96 20.32
N ASN A 172 -9.42 15.68 20.19
CA ASN A 172 -10.76 15.25 19.84
C ASN A 172 -11.42 14.70 21.11
N GLU A 173 -12.31 15.49 21.71
CA GLU A 173 -12.98 15.18 22.97
C GLU A 173 -13.82 13.90 22.93
N ARG A 174 -14.15 13.40 21.73
CA ARG A 174 -14.91 12.15 21.54
C ARG A 174 -14.03 10.91 21.69
N LYS A 175 -12.71 11.06 21.63
CA LYS A 175 -11.78 9.96 21.84
C LYS A 175 -11.46 9.80 23.32
N ARG A 176 -11.55 8.57 23.82
CA ARG A 176 -11.09 8.19 25.17
C ARG A 176 -9.58 8.33 25.30
N HIS A 177 -8.85 8.10 24.21
CA HIS A 177 -7.40 8.20 24.17
C HIS A 177 -6.92 8.93 22.89
N PRO A 178 -5.88 9.79 22.95
CA PRO A 178 -5.44 10.59 21.80
C PRO A 178 -5.06 9.78 20.56
N LEU A 179 -4.51 8.58 20.77
CA LEU A 179 -4.09 7.67 19.69
C LEU A 179 -5.24 6.80 19.14
N ASP A 180 -6.44 6.84 19.72
CA ASP A 180 -7.60 6.15 19.16
C ASP A 180 -7.85 6.62 17.74
N PHE A 181 -8.21 5.71 16.84
CA PHE A 181 -8.39 6.00 15.42
C PHE A 181 -9.77 5.57 14.94
N SER A 182 -10.30 6.31 13.97
CA SER A 182 -11.63 6.05 13.44
C SER A 182 -11.67 4.74 12.67
N LEU A 183 -12.63 3.89 13.03
CA LEU A 183 -13.06 2.72 12.26
C LEU A 183 -14.23 3.07 11.36
N TRP A 184 -15.17 3.86 11.87
CA TRP A 184 -16.31 4.40 11.14
C TRP A 184 -16.41 5.90 11.41
N LYS A 185 -16.63 6.68 10.37
CA LYS A 185 -16.84 8.13 10.45
C LYS A 185 -18.31 8.44 10.18
N ALA A 186 -18.98 9.13 11.11
CA ALA A 186 -20.33 9.62 10.94
C ALA A 186 -20.44 10.51 9.70
N LYS A 187 -21.58 10.44 9.02
CA LYS A 187 -21.87 11.25 7.84
C LYS A 187 -21.75 12.74 8.16
N LYS A 188 -21.06 13.47 7.29
CA LYS A 188 -21.10 14.93 7.23
C LYS A 188 -21.89 15.38 6.00
N GLU A 189 -22.38 16.61 6.04
CA GLU A 189 -23.10 17.20 4.91
C GLU A 189 -22.24 17.21 3.65
N GLY A 190 -22.81 16.74 2.53
CA GLY A 190 -22.11 16.66 1.24
C GLY A 190 -21.13 15.49 1.10
N GLU A 191 -21.00 14.61 2.10
CA GLU A 191 -20.18 13.39 1.98
C GLU A 191 -21.02 12.16 1.56
N PRO A 192 -20.47 11.24 0.76
CA PRO A 192 -21.11 9.94 0.53
C PRO A 192 -21.15 9.13 1.83
N SER A 193 -22.23 8.38 2.03
CA SER A 193 -22.46 7.57 3.22
C SER A 193 -23.17 6.27 2.92
N TRP A 194 -23.03 5.32 3.83
CA TRP A 194 -23.70 4.03 3.85
C TRP A 194 -24.42 3.83 5.19
N PRO A 195 -25.53 3.08 5.21
CA PRO A 195 -26.19 2.71 6.46
C PRO A 195 -25.31 1.76 7.28
N SER A 196 -25.32 1.93 8.60
CA SER A 196 -24.62 1.06 9.55
C SER A 196 -25.39 1.01 10.89
N PRO A 197 -25.05 0.07 11.80
CA PRO A 197 -25.61 0.03 13.16
C PRO A 197 -25.41 1.32 13.96
N TRP A 198 -24.43 2.15 13.58
CA TRP A 198 -24.08 3.41 14.25
C TRP A 198 -24.63 4.65 13.53
N GLY A 199 -25.53 4.46 12.56
CA GLY A 199 -26.06 5.52 11.70
C GLY A 199 -25.38 5.60 10.34
N GLU A 200 -25.75 6.59 9.53
CA GLU A 200 -25.10 6.80 8.24
C GLU A 200 -23.66 7.29 8.41
N GLY A 201 -22.73 6.72 7.64
CA GLY A 201 -21.34 7.14 7.67
C GLY A 201 -20.49 6.43 6.63
N ARG A 202 -19.19 6.38 6.86
CA ARG A 202 -18.21 5.79 5.93
C ARG A 202 -17.02 5.19 6.69
N PRO A 203 -16.26 4.29 6.06
CA PRO A 203 -15.10 3.69 6.72
C PRO A 203 -14.00 4.70 7.06
N GLY A 204 -13.25 4.40 8.11
CA GLY A 204 -11.93 4.96 8.33
C GLY A 204 -10.87 4.29 7.45
N TRP A 205 -9.79 5.00 7.13
CA TRP A 205 -8.80 4.54 6.14
C TRP A 205 -8.20 3.15 6.45
N HIS A 206 -7.92 2.86 7.73
CA HIS A 206 -7.22 1.64 8.12
C HIS A 206 -8.10 0.38 8.02
N ILE A 207 -9.39 0.50 8.39
CA ILE A 207 -10.28 -0.66 8.50
C ILE A 207 -10.59 -1.31 7.14
N GLU A 208 -10.48 -0.52 6.07
CA GLU A 208 -10.65 -0.95 4.70
C GLU A 208 -9.68 -2.09 4.36
N CYS A 209 -8.38 -1.87 4.59
CA CYS A 209 -7.34 -2.84 4.22
C CYS A 209 -7.43 -4.11 5.08
N SER A 210 -7.71 -4.00 6.38
CA SER A 210 -7.96 -5.16 7.24
C SER A 210 -9.12 -6.02 6.72
N ALA A 211 -10.27 -5.41 6.42
CA ALA A 211 -11.45 -6.15 5.96
C ALA A 211 -11.26 -6.75 4.56
N MET A 212 -10.76 -5.97 3.61
CA MET A 212 -10.54 -6.43 2.24
C MET A 212 -9.49 -7.53 2.19
N SER A 213 -8.34 -7.34 2.84
CA SER A 213 -7.25 -8.32 2.82
C SER A 213 -7.69 -9.67 3.38
N MET A 214 -8.42 -9.67 4.51
CA MET A 214 -8.95 -10.90 5.11
C MET A 214 -10.02 -11.59 4.25
N LYS A 215 -10.86 -10.84 3.54
CA LYS A 215 -11.87 -11.40 2.63
C LYS A 215 -11.24 -12.25 1.53
N TYR A 216 -10.12 -11.80 0.95
CA TYR A 216 -9.48 -12.47 -0.18
C TYR A 216 -8.43 -13.50 0.23
N LEU A 217 -7.75 -13.31 1.37
CA LEU A 217 -6.56 -14.08 1.75
C LEU A 217 -6.73 -14.87 3.05
N GLY A 218 -7.81 -14.64 3.79
CA GLY A 218 -8.06 -15.24 5.10
C GLY A 218 -7.53 -14.39 6.26
N GLU A 219 -7.80 -14.82 7.49
CA GLU A 219 -7.48 -14.07 8.72
C GLU A 219 -5.97 -13.91 8.98
N THR A 220 -5.12 -14.74 8.36
CA THR A 220 -3.66 -14.64 8.41
C THR A 220 -3.08 -14.65 7.01
N LEU A 221 -2.28 -13.65 6.67
CA LEU A 221 -1.63 -13.50 5.38
C LEU A 221 -0.19 -13.99 5.40
N ASP A 222 0.32 -14.42 4.24
CA ASP A 222 1.75 -14.67 4.08
C ASP A 222 2.53 -13.36 4.08
N ILE A 223 2.20 -12.46 3.16
CA ILE A 223 2.94 -11.21 2.96
C ILE A 223 1.98 -10.03 2.96
N HIS A 224 2.36 -8.98 3.70
CA HIS A 224 1.75 -7.65 3.60
C HIS A 224 2.85 -6.62 3.31
N SER A 225 2.67 -5.83 2.24
CA SER A 225 3.67 -4.84 1.84
C SER A 225 3.16 -3.43 1.58
N GLY A 226 4.07 -2.46 1.70
CA GLY A 226 3.80 -1.06 1.37
C GLY A 226 5.05 -0.19 1.44
N GLY A 227 4.86 1.12 1.27
CA GLY A 227 5.91 2.09 1.56
C GLY A 227 6.22 2.14 3.05
N THR A 228 7.45 2.49 3.44
CA THR A 228 7.82 2.61 4.87
C THR A 228 6.98 3.65 5.62
N ASP A 229 6.40 4.63 4.93
CA ASP A 229 5.43 5.58 5.47
C ASP A 229 4.11 4.93 5.92
N LEU A 230 3.77 3.75 5.42
CA LEU A 230 2.59 3.01 5.84
C LEU A 230 2.83 2.18 7.11
N THR A 231 4.08 1.96 7.53
CA THR A 231 4.39 1.20 8.76
C THR A 231 3.62 1.76 9.95
N PHE A 232 3.60 3.09 10.08
CA PHE A 232 2.81 3.79 11.09
C PHE A 232 2.18 5.07 10.51
N PRO A 233 0.89 5.35 10.77
CA PRO A 233 -0.01 4.55 11.61
C PRO A 233 -0.70 3.41 10.85
N HIS A 234 -0.60 3.34 9.52
CA HIS A 234 -1.52 2.53 8.72
C HIS A 234 -1.47 1.03 9.04
N HIS A 235 -0.33 0.39 8.81
CA HIS A 235 -0.16 -1.05 9.03
C HIS A 235 -0.21 -1.44 10.51
N GLU A 236 0.27 -0.57 11.42
CA GLU A 236 0.11 -0.79 12.86
C GLU A 236 -1.37 -0.88 13.26
N ASN A 237 -2.21 0.00 12.71
CA ASN A 237 -3.65 -0.01 12.94
C ASN A 237 -4.31 -1.25 12.34
N GLU A 238 -3.82 -1.74 11.19
CA GLU A 238 -4.32 -2.98 10.59
C GLU A 238 -3.98 -4.21 11.43
N VAL A 239 -2.76 -4.29 11.97
CA VAL A 239 -2.40 -5.32 12.96
C VAL A 239 -3.38 -5.28 14.13
N ALA A 240 -3.58 -4.11 14.73
CA ALA A 240 -4.46 -3.97 15.88
C ALA A 240 -5.90 -4.40 15.56
N GLN A 241 -6.45 -3.95 14.43
CA GLN A 241 -7.80 -4.31 13.98
C GLN A 241 -7.96 -5.81 13.73
N ALA A 242 -7.07 -6.41 12.94
CA ALA A 242 -7.20 -7.79 12.53
C ALA A 242 -6.92 -8.76 13.69
N GLU A 243 -5.87 -8.51 14.49
CA GLU A 243 -5.51 -9.39 15.61
C GLU A 243 -6.49 -9.26 16.78
N ALA A 244 -6.98 -8.07 17.10
CA ALA A 244 -8.03 -7.90 18.11
C ALA A 244 -9.34 -8.59 17.67
N ALA A 245 -9.71 -8.47 16.39
CA ALA A 245 -10.91 -9.10 15.86
C ALA A 245 -10.79 -10.63 15.81
N THR A 246 -9.63 -11.20 15.47
CA THR A 246 -9.50 -12.65 15.20
C THR A 246 -8.84 -13.44 16.32
N GLY A 247 -8.02 -12.80 17.16
CA GLY A 247 -7.14 -13.47 18.13
C GLY A 247 -6.00 -14.25 17.49
N LYS A 248 -5.71 -14.03 16.20
CA LYS A 248 -4.67 -14.73 15.42
C LYS A 248 -3.63 -13.72 14.91
N PRO A 249 -2.38 -14.14 14.66
CA PRO A 249 -1.42 -13.31 13.96
C PRO A 249 -1.96 -12.86 12.60
N PHE A 250 -1.90 -11.56 12.30
CA PHE A 250 -2.49 -11.04 11.06
C PHE A 250 -1.62 -11.32 9.84
N VAL A 251 -0.30 -11.10 9.92
CA VAL A 251 0.62 -11.23 8.79
C VAL A 251 1.91 -11.91 9.23
N ARG A 252 2.39 -12.88 8.45
CA ARG A 252 3.65 -13.58 8.73
C ARG A 252 4.88 -12.76 8.37
N TYR A 253 4.87 -12.10 7.22
CA TYR A 253 5.99 -11.29 6.72
C TYR A 253 5.54 -9.87 6.33
N TRP A 254 5.91 -8.89 7.15
CA TRP A 254 5.75 -7.47 6.83
C TRP A 254 6.94 -6.97 6.03
N ILE A 255 6.70 -6.37 4.86
CA ILE A 255 7.74 -5.98 3.92
C ILE A 255 7.55 -4.53 3.45
N HIS A 256 8.44 -3.64 3.88
CA HIS A 256 8.38 -2.23 3.50
C HIS A 256 9.54 -1.80 2.60
N ASN A 257 9.26 -0.99 1.56
CA ASN A 257 10.30 -0.36 0.76
C ASN A 257 10.74 1.00 1.35
N GLY A 258 11.99 1.37 1.11
CA GLY A 258 12.55 2.65 1.52
C GLY A 258 12.00 3.82 0.70
N TYR A 259 12.18 5.04 1.21
CA TYR A 259 11.73 6.26 0.56
C TYR A 259 12.37 6.52 -0.79
N LEU A 260 11.61 7.15 -1.69
CA LEU A 260 12.16 7.87 -2.83
C LEU A 260 12.30 9.34 -2.46
N LEU A 261 13.51 9.86 -2.49
CA LEU A 261 13.83 11.26 -2.26
C LEU A 261 14.01 11.97 -3.61
N ILE A 262 13.74 13.28 -3.68
CA ILE A 262 14.11 14.14 -4.82
C ILE A 262 15.11 15.16 -4.30
N ASP A 263 16.29 15.22 -4.90
CA ASP A 263 17.38 16.12 -4.49
C ASP A 263 17.68 16.09 -2.98
N LYS A 264 17.64 14.88 -2.40
CA LYS A 264 17.82 14.58 -0.96
C LYS A 264 16.68 15.03 -0.05
N GLU A 265 15.62 15.61 -0.59
CA GLU A 265 14.41 15.99 0.15
C GLU A 265 13.26 15.01 -0.07
N LYS A 266 12.30 14.99 0.86
CA LYS A 266 11.05 14.25 0.67
C LYS A 266 10.21 14.95 -0.39
N MET A 267 9.63 14.17 -1.30
CA MET A 267 8.73 14.69 -2.32
C MET A 267 7.45 15.28 -1.69
N SER A 268 7.05 16.48 -2.11
CA SER A 268 5.74 17.02 -1.77
C SER A 268 5.23 17.98 -2.85
N LYS A 269 3.90 18.04 -3.01
CA LYS A 269 3.28 19.01 -3.93
C LYS A 269 3.57 20.46 -3.53
N SER A 270 3.65 20.74 -2.23
CA SER A 270 3.91 22.08 -1.69
C SER A 270 5.34 22.57 -1.95
N LEU A 271 6.32 21.67 -2.08
CA LEU A 271 7.70 22.03 -2.42
C LEU A 271 7.93 22.17 -3.93
N GLY A 272 6.90 21.94 -4.77
CA GLY A 272 7.01 22.01 -6.23
C GLY A 272 7.88 20.91 -6.85
N ASN A 273 8.49 20.03 -6.05
CA ASN A 273 9.36 18.94 -6.48
C ASN A 273 8.60 17.65 -6.82
N PHE A 274 7.31 17.74 -7.18
CA PHE A 274 6.44 16.60 -7.41
C PHE A 274 6.49 16.13 -8.87
N LEU A 275 6.92 14.88 -9.12
CA LEU A 275 6.94 14.27 -10.46
C LEU A 275 5.98 13.09 -10.56
N THR A 276 4.97 13.21 -11.43
CA THR A 276 4.05 12.11 -11.72
C THR A 276 4.75 10.99 -12.49
N ALA A 277 4.29 9.75 -12.33
CA ALA A 277 4.79 8.64 -13.16
C ALA A 277 4.55 8.89 -14.65
N ARG A 278 3.41 9.48 -14.99
CA ARG A 278 3.09 9.94 -16.36
C ARG A 278 4.10 10.92 -16.92
N ALA A 279 4.43 11.98 -16.17
CA ALA A 279 5.42 12.96 -16.61
C ALA A 279 6.82 12.33 -16.75
N ALA A 280 7.17 11.39 -15.87
CA ALA A 280 8.42 10.62 -16.02
C ALA A 280 8.42 9.76 -17.29
N LEU A 281 7.32 9.07 -17.61
CA LEU A 281 7.16 8.25 -18.81
C LEU A 281 7.20 9.05 -20.12
N GLN A 282 6.84 10.34 -20.09
CA GLN A 282 7.00 11.24 -21.24
C GLN A 282 8.46 11.60 -21.51
N LYS A 283 9.30 11.60 -20.46
CA LYS A 283 10.71 12.01 -20.54
C LYS A 283 11.68 10.83 -20.70
N TYR A 284 11.34 9.68 -20.14
CA TYR A 284 12.25 8.54 -20.04
C TYR A 284 11.55 7.22 -20.39
N PRO A 285 12.25 6.28 -21.05
CA PRO A 285 11.72 4.95 -21.29
C PRO A 285 11.35 4.22 -20.00
N ALA A 286 10.24 3.48 -20.01
CA ALA A 286 9.76 2.74 -18.84
C ALA A 286 10.82 1.80 -18.24
N LYS A 287 11.64 1.14 -19.08
CA LYS A 287 12.74 0.28 -18.62
C LYS A 287 13.78 1.04 -17.81
N ALA A 288 14.11 2.28 -18.18
CA ALA A 288 15.05 3.12 -17.45
C ALA A 288 14.48 3.52 -16.09
N ILE A 289 13.20 3.91 -16.03
CA ILE A 289 12.50 4.22 -14.78
C ILE A 289 12.48 3.00 -13.85
N ARG A 290 12.13 1.82 -14.38
CA ARG A 290 12.14 0.57 -13.60
C ARG A 290 13.54 0.22 -13.10
N LEU A 291 14.55 0.29 -13.97
CA LEU A 291 15.92 -0.03 -13.59
C LEU A 291 16.42 0.92 -12.50
N PHE A 292 16.12 2.23 -12.62
CA PHE A 292 16.41 3.20 -11.57
C PHE A 292 15.80 2.77 -10.23
N MET A 293 14.50 2.47 -10.19
CA MET A 293 13.80 2.07 -8.94
C MET A 293 14.35 0.78 -8.31
N LEU A 294 14.97 -0.08 -9.12
CA LEU A 294 15.54 -1.37 -8.75
C LEU A 294 17.07 -1.35 -8.59
N SER A 295 17.72 -0.22 -8.88
CA SER A 295 19.19 -0.07 -8.82
C SER A 295 19.74 -0.11 -7.40
N ALA A 296 18.89 0.20 -6.40
CA ALA A 296 19.19 0.08 -4.99
C ALA A 296 18.35 -1.03 -4.35
N HIS A 297 18.86 -1.62 -3.27
CA HIS A 297 18.09 -2.57 -2.46
C HIS A 297 16.75 -1.93 -2.04
N TYR A 298 15.64 -2.68 -2.15
CA TYR A 298 14.29 -2.09 -2.03
C TYR A 298 14.04 -1.36 -0.70
N ARG A 299 14.68 -1.81 0.39
CA ARG A 299 14.61 -1.20 1.72
C ARG A 299 15.44 0.08 1.88
N SER A 300 16.42 0.29 1.02
CA SER A 300 17.27 1.48 1.08
C SER A 300 16.54 2.67 0.48
N PRO A 301 16.68 3.89 1.05
CA PRO A 301 16.23 5.08 0.36
C PRO A 301 16.99 5.21 -0.98
N ILE A 302 16.32 5.72 -2.00
CA ILE A 302 16.95 6.05 -3.28
C ILE A 302 16.67 7.51 -3.60
N ASN A 303 17.68 8.19 -4.14
CA ASN A 303 17.57 9.59 -4.52
C ASN A 303 17.31 9.70 -6.02
N PHE A 304 16.23 10.35 -6.38
CA PHE A 304 15.91 10.72 -7.74
C PHE A 304 16.64 12.00 -8.13
N SER A 305 17.28 11.94 -9.29
CA SER A 305 17.82 13.07 -10.03
C SER A 305 17.79 12.76 -11.54
N GLU A 306 17.82 13.77 -12.40
CA GLU A 306 17.92 13.55 -13.85
C GLU A 306 19.17 12.74 -14.23
N GLU A 307 20.28 12.93 -13.50
CA GLU A 307 21.50 12.16 -13.67
C GLU A 307 21.28 10.66 -13.39
N SER A 308 20.62 10.32 -12.27
CA SER A 308 20.36 8.93 -11.89
C SER A 308 19.50 8.18 -12.92
N LEU A 309 18.55 8.87 -13.55
CA LEU A 309 17.76 8.31 -14.64
C LEU A 309 18.55 8.19 -15.93
N SER A 310 19.41 9.16 -16.24
CA SER A 310 20.28 9.13 -17.42
C SER A 310 21.28 7.98 -17.35
N GLN A 311 21.85 7.73 -16.17
CA GLN A 311 22.68 6.55 -15.91
C GLN A 311 21.90 5.23 -16.10
N SER A 312 20.67 5.18 -15.61
CA SER A 312 19.79 4.01 -15.77
C SER A 312 19.41 3.79 -17.24
N LEU A 313 19.21 4.86 -18.01
CA LEU A 313 18.99 4.78 -19.46
C LEU A 313 20.19 4.17 -20.18
N GLY A 314 21.39 4.69 -19.95
CA GLY A 314 22.61 4.13 -20.56
C GLY A 314 22.88 2.67 -20.16
N ALA A 315 22.47 2.26 -18.95
CA ALA A 315 22.53 0.86 -18.53
C ALA A 315 21.53 -0.03 -19.28
N VAL A 316 20.31 0.45 -19.51
CA VAL A 316 19.30 -0.25 -20.34
C VAL A 316 19.79 -0.39 -21.77
N GLU A 317 20.27 0.69 -22.40
CA GLU A 317 20.79 0.66 -23.77
C GLU A 317 21.91 -0.36 -23.94
N ARG A 318 22.80 -0.47 -22.94
CA ARG A 318 23.87 -1.48 -22.95
C ARG A 318 23.33 -2.91 -22.94
N LEU A 319 22.30 -3.18 -22.13
CA LEU A 319 21.65 -4.50 -22.08
C LEU A 319 20.94 -4.82 -23.41
N GLU A 320 20.27 -3.83 -24.00
CA GLU A 320 19.56 -3.98 -25.27
C GLU A 320 20.52 -4.20 -26.45
N ASN A 321 21.64 -3.46 -26.49
CA ASN A 321 22.70 -3.67 -27.49
C ASN A 321 23.28 -5.08 -27.38
N CYS A 322 23.63 -5.51 -26.17
CA CYS A 322 24.13 -6.87 -25.94
C CYS A 322 23.12 -7.94 -26.39
N TRP A 323 21.84 -7.77 -26.07
CA TRP A 323 20.79 -8.68 -26.52
C TRP A 323 20.66 -8.72 -28.04
N SER A 324 20.66 -7.54 -28.69
CA SER A 324 20.60 -7.42 -30.15
C SER A 324 21.77 -8.13 -30.84
N ASP A 325 22.99 -7.96 -30.32
CA ASP A 325 24.19 -8.60 -30.84
C ASP A 325 24.14 -10.13 -30.68
N LEU A 326 23.65 -10.62 -29.53
CA LEU A 326 23.46 -12.06 -29.30
C LEU A 326 22.41 -12.65 -30.24
N GLU A 327 21.29 -11.96 -30.46
CA GLU A 327 20.26 -12.38 -31.42
C GLU A 327 20.78 -12.40 -32.85
N HIS A 328 21.57 -11.39 -33.23
CA HIS A 328 22.23 -11.36 -34.53
C HIS A 328 23.22 -12.54 -34.68
N ALA A 329 24.07 -12.78 -33.67
CA ALA A 329 25.00 -13.89 -33.69
C ALA A 329 24.30 -15.26 -33.76
N ARG A 330 23.21 -15.45 -33.00
CA ARG A 330 22.39 -16.67 -33.02
C ARG A 330 21.81 -16.97 -34.40
N LYS A 331 21.38 -15.95 -35.14
CA LYS A 331 20.79 -16.10 -36.48
C LYS A 331 21.83 -16.34 -37.58
N ASN A 332 23.04 -15.81 -37.42
CA ASN A 332 24.04 -15.75 -38.49
C ASN A 332 25.23 -16.70 -38.30
N ARG A 333 25.46 -17.24 -37.10
CA ARG A 333 26.49 -18.27 -36.90
C ARG A 333 25.92 -19.64 -37.30
N LYS A 334 26.59 -20.31 -38.24
CA LYS A 334 26.32 -21.73 -38.54
C LYS A 334 26.64 -22.54 -37.29
N THR A 335 25.64 -23.25 -36.76
CA THR A 335 25.87 -24.35 -35.82
C THR A 335 26.75 -25.36 -36.54
N THR A 336 27.99 -25.50 -36.07
CA THR A 336 28.96 -26.48 -36.57
C THR A 336 28.87 -27.73 -35.72
#